data_AF-A0A523JAL8-F1
#
_entry.id   AF-A0A523JAL8-F1
#
_cell.length_a   1.000
_cell.length_b   1.000
_cell.length_c   1.000
_cell.angle_alpha   90.00
_cell.angle_beta   90.00
_cell.angle_gamma   90.00
#
_symmetry.space_group_name_H-M   'P 1'
#
loop_
_entity.id
_entity.type
_entity.pdbx_description
1 polymer ?
#
loop_
_entity_poly.entity_id
_entity_poly.type
_entity_poly.pdbx_seq_one_letter_code
_entity_poly.pdbx_strand_id
1 'polypeptide(L)'
;MKLYKLLPILALLINTFALAQESEELRSTYGTSAVQARSYSSNHENAVKKSLPRFSNRVLKRKLEGIQKKYPNGLTSLKVKNLNMLQKVFKVPRIELRPGQSYFEAKDNTYAYELIPREGKLYFYKNLDGERALPPRQAEAQLAQVKKEHQVLMRELGINPNEVFFQRTNFMMIRSSTKPDENGRSKNKAPLVDAFLTYGLRSLEGLMVEGSYVKLLSKGAGKLETTKIKWPDFKFHPSIKDFNLKDKKSLSEEILREIKNTFKEKERINVKMAVVLRNVEYRKQRVYIPSIRVGVYPSSGEAGNMFYADLLKQAVPFKNEARNDSRGSRENR
;
A
#
# COMPACT_ATOMS: atom_id res chain seq x y z
N MET A 1 -25.85 -4.26 -9.65
CA MET A 1 -24.47 -4.01 -10.10
C MET A 1 -23.53 -4.93 -9.32
N LYS A 2 -22.85 -5.88 -9.97
CA LYS A 2 -21.98 -6.84 -9.29
C LYS A 2 -20.76 -6.09 -8.73
N LEU A 3 -20.72 -5.89 -7.41
CA LEU A 3 -19.51 -5.47 -6.71
C LEU A 3 -18.42 -6.49 -7.05
N TYR A 4 -17.48 -6.11 -7.91
CA TYR A 4 -16.21 -6.81 -7.98
C TYR A 4 -15.57 -6.66 -6.60
N LYS A 5 -15.73 -7.72 -5.79
CA LYS A 5 -15.02 -7.92 -4.53
C LYS A 5 -13.53 -7.80 -4.85
N LEU A 6 -12.97 -6.62 -4.61
CA LEU A 6 -11.53 -6.36 -4.65
C LEU A 6 -10.91 -7.18 -3.51
N LEU A 7 -10.50 -8.41 -3.87
CA LEU A 7 -9.64 -9.31 -3.09
C LEU A 7 -8.47 -8.54 -2.43
N PRO A 8 -7.98 -9.04 -1.27
CA PRO A 8 -7.51 -8.22 -0.17
C PRO A 8 -6.21 -7.49 -0.49
N ILE A 9 -6.26 -6.17 -0.30
CA ILE A 9 -5.15 -5.21 -0.32
C ILE A 9 -3.98 -5.63 0.60
N LEU A 10 -4.24 -6.53 1.56
CA LEU A 10 -3.32 -7.01 2.59
C LEU A 10 -2.23 -7.96 2.08
N ALA A 11 -2.55 -8.87 1.16
CA ALA A 11 -1.56 -9.78 0.55
C ALA A 11 -0.63 -9.04 -0.43
N LEU A 12 -1.05 -7.85 -0.88
CA LEU A 12 -0.29 -7.03 -1.80
C LEU A 12 0.88 -6.34 -1.11
N LEU A 13 0.72 -5.78 0.10
CA LEU A 13 1.72 -4.92 0.76
C LEU A 13 3.08 -5.62 1.01
N ILE A 14 3.07 -6.87 1.47
CA ILE A 14 4.30 -7.62 1.74
C ILE A 14 4.87 -8.26 0.45
N ASN A 15 4.01 -8.67 -0.50
CA ASN A 15 4.47 -9.11 -1.82
C ASN A 15 4.96 -7.93 -2.71
N THR A 16 4.50 -6.70 -2.50
CA THR A 16 5.00 -5.50 -3.19
C THR A 16 6.38 -5.09 -2.69
N PHE A 17 6.68 -5.29 -1.40
CA PHE A 17 8.06 -5.20 -0.92
C PHE A 17 8.99 -6.17 -1.63
N ALA A 18 8.51 -7.39 -1.95
CA ALA A 18 9.23 -8.41 -2.71
C ALA A 18 9.24 -8.16 -4.24
N LEU A 19 8.34 -7.32 -4.81
CA LEU A 19 8.22 -7.07 -6.27
C LEU A 19 8.52 -5.62 -6.79
N ALA A 20 8.76 -4.63 -5.93
CA ALA A 20 9.39 -3.33 -6.24
C ALA A 20 10.76 -3.37 -6.97
N GLN A 21 10.95 -2.66 -8.09
CA GLN A 21 12.28 -2.51 -8.70
C GLN A 21 13.14 -1.42 -8.01
N GLU A 22 13.21 -1.41 -6.68
CA GLU A 22 14.31 -0.71 -6.00
C GLU A 22 15.50 -1.68 -5.87
N SER A 23 16.72 -1.13 -5.75
CA SER A 23 17.92 -1.92 -5.56
C SER A 23 17.69 -2.93 -4.44
N GLU A 24 18.09 -4.18 -4.66
CA GLU A 24 17.99 -5.26 -3.68
C GLU A 24 18.60 -4.87 -2.31
N GLU A 25 19.49 -3.90 -2.33
CA GLU A 25 20.09 -3.22 -1.19
C GLU A 25 19.09 -2.46 -0.30
N LEU A 26 18.22 -1.59 -0.85
CA LEU A 26 17.22 -0.86 -0.04
C LEU A 26 16.20 -1.83 0.60
N ARG A 27 15.80 -2.84 -0.18
CA ARG A 27 14.86 -3.90 0.23
C ARG A 27 15.41 -4.76 1.35
N SER A 28 16.66 -5.21 1.23
CA SER A 28 17.29 -6.04 2.26
C SER A 28 17.70 -5.24 3.50
N THR A 29 17.89 -3.92 3.36
CA THR A 29 18.20 -3.04 4.49
C THR A 29 17.00 -2.86 5.41
N TYR A 30 15.82 -2.53 4.86
CA TYR A 30 14.62 -2.23 5.65
C TYR A 30 13.55 -3.32 5.58
N GLY A 31 13.79 -4.43 4.88
CA GLY A 31 12.86 -5.56 4.80
C GLY A 31 13.55 -6.91 4.63
N THR A 32 12.74 -7.97 4.59
CA THR A 32 13.21 -9.32 4.28
C THR A 32 13.68 -9.39 2.83
N SER A 33 14.82 -10.04 2.59
CA SER A 33 15.35 -10.22 1.24
C SER A 33 14.42 -11.07 0.36
N ALA A 34 14.48 -10.91 -0.96
CA ALA A 34 13.60 -11.62 -1.89
C ALA A 34 13.75 -13.15 -1.78
N VAL A 35 14.98 -13.65 -1.55
CA VAL A 35 15.27 -15.07 -1.34
C VAL A 35 14.56 -15.59 -0.10
N GLN A 36 14.65 -14.88 1.03
CA GLN A 36 14.03 -15.33 2.29
C GLN A 36 12.52 -15.11 2.32
N ALA A 37 12.01 -14.13 1.58
CA ALA A 37 10.57 -13.89 1.44
C ALA A 37 9.82 -15.05 0.75
N ARG A 38 10.52 -16.07 0.23
CA ARG A 38 9.92 -17.26 -0.40
C ARG A 38 10.21 -18.55 0.38
N SER A 39 11.02 -18.52 1.43
CA SER A 39 11.48 -19.72 2.12
C SER A 39 10.58 -20.08 3.31
N TYR A 40 10.17 -21.35 3.37
CA TYR A 40 9.44 -21.90 4.52
C TYR A 40 10.39 -22.73 5.39
N SER A 41 10.33 -22.55 6.70
CA SER A 41 11.15 -23.29 7.66
C SER A 41 10.32 -23.77 8.85
N SER A 42 10.60 -24.98 9.32
CA SER A 42 10.13 -25.49 10.62
C SER A 42 10.97 -25.02 11.79
N ASN A 43 12.17 -24.46 11.54
CA ASN A 43 12.97 -23.82 12.59
C ASN A 43 12.60 -22.32 12.65
N HIS A 44 11.69 -21.98 13.56
CA HIS A 44 11.15 -20.62 13.69
C HIS A 44 12.22 -19.59 14.04
N GLU A 45 13.21 -19.96 14.86
CA GLU A 45 14.33 -19.07 15.21
C GLU A 45 15.16 -18.72 13.97
N ASN A 46 15.49 -19.72 13.16
CA ASN A 46 16.20 -19.49 11.90
C ASN A 46 15.36 -18.67 10.90
N ALA A 47 14.05 -18.91 10.85
CA ALA A 47 13.13 -18.14 10.01
C ALA A 47 13.12 -16.65 10.41
N VAL A 48 13.03 -16.35 11.71
CA VAL A 48 13.11 -14.99 12.26
C VAL A 48 14.47 -14.35 11.94
N LYS A 49 15.57 -15.04 12.28
CA LYS A 49 16.94 -14.54 12.08
C LYS A 49 17.22 -14.18 10.62
N LYS A 50 16.79 -15.03 9.67
CA LYS A 50 16.97 -14.79 8.23
C LYS A 50 16.07 -13.70 7.67
N SER A 51 14.91 -13.49 8.29
CA SER A 51 13.91 -12.52 7.82
C SER A 51 14.09 -11.13 8.41
N LEU A 52 14.84 -11.02 9.52
CA LEU A 52 15.10 -9.76 10.18
C LEU A 52 15.81 -8.76 9.24
N PRO A 53 15.31 -7.52 9.11
CA PRO A 53 15.93 -6.52 8.26
C PRO A 53 17.39 -6.20 8.64
N ARG A 54 18.23 -5.89 7.65
CA ARG A 54 19.68 -5.72 7.85
C ARG A 54 20.11 -4.35 8.38
N PHE A 55 19.19 -3.41 8.66
CA PHE A 55 19.51 -2.05 9.10
C PHE A 55 20.54 -1.98 10.26
N SER A 56 21.32 -0.90 10.27
CA SER A 56 22.15 -0.50 11.42
C SER A 56 21.35 0.44 12.31
N ASN A 57 21.32 0.19 13.63
CA ASN A 57 20.62 1.06 14.58
C ASN A 57 21.10 2.51 14.48
N ARG A 58 22.39 2.75 14.27
CA ARG A 58 22.96 4.10 14.11
C ARG A 58 22.43 4.80 12.87
N VAL A 59 22.34 4.08 11.74
CA VAL A 59 21.86 4.63 10.46
C VAL A 59 20.36 4.88 10.52
N LEU A 60 19.59 3.92 11.05
CA LEU A 60 18.14 4.05 11.20
C LEU A 60 17.77 5.20 12.14
N LYS A 61 18.46 5.33 13.28
CA LYS A 61 18.31 6.45 14.21
C LYS A 61 18.50 7.79 13.51
N ARG A 62 19.62 7.97 12.79
CA ARG A 62 19.90 9.21 12.03
C ARG A 62 18.82 9.53 11.00
N LYS A 63 18.27 8.52 10.32
CA LYS A 63 17.16 8.71 9.37
C LYS A 63 15.90 9.20 10.07
N LEU A 64 15.52 8.57 11.19
CA LEU A 64 14.35 8.96 11.97
C LEU A 64 14.48 10.38 12.53
N GLU A 65 15.65 10.71 13.08
CA GLU A 65 16.00 12.07 13.53
C GLU A 65 15.95 13.07 12.38
N GLY A 66 16.45 12.70 11.19
CA GLY A 66 16.36 13.50 9.98
C GLY A 66 14.92 13.78 9.56
N ILE A 67 14.04 12.78 9.59
CA ILE A 67 12.61 12.95 9.32
C ILE A 67 11.98 13.90 10.35
N GLN A 68 12.27 13.72 11.65
CA GLN A 68 11.72 14.58 12.71
C GLN A 68 12.21 16.03 12.57
N LYS A 69 13.49 16.24 12.23
CA LYS A 69 14.06 17.57 11.99
C LYS A 69 13.48 18.24 10.75
N LYS A 70 13.24 17.48 9.69
CA LYS A 70 12.67 17.98 8.43
C LYS A 70 11.19 18.34 8.57
N TYR A 71 10.46 17.61 9.43
CA TYR A 71 9.02 17.76 9.61
C TYR A 71 8.63 17.87 11.10
N PRO A 72 9.09 18.90 11.84
CA PRO A 72 8.90 18.99 13.28
C PRO A 72 7.42 19.12 13.68
N ASN A 73 6.63 19.80 12.85
CA ASN A 73 5.19 19.97 13.03
C ASN A 73 4.35 18.93 12.25
N GLY A 74 5.01 17.98 11.61
CA GLY A 74 4.43 17.04 10.67
C GLY A 74 4.56 17.48 9.21
N LEU A 75 4.22 16.56 8.32
CA LEU A 75 4.24 16.70 6.87
C LEU A 75 2.81 16.59 6.35
N THR A 76 2.42 17.59 5.57
CA THR A 76 1.07 17.67 5.01
C THR A 76 0.86 16.63 3.90
N SER A 77 -0.35 16.06 3.89
CA SER A 77 -0.90 15.01 3.02
C SER A 77 -0.93 15.36 1.51
N LEU A 78 -2.00 16.03 1.09
CA LEU A 78 -2.34 16.33 -0.29
C LEU A 78 -2.40 17.84 -0.48
N LYS A 79 -2.05 18.31 -1.68
CA LYS A 79 -2.24 19.71 -2.07
C LYS A 79 -3.73 20.04 -2.21
N VAL A 80 -4.56 19.08 -2.59
CA VAL A 80 -6.01 19.23 -2.73
C VAL A 80 -6.66 19.28 -1.35
N LYS A 81 -7.15 20.46 -0.94
CA LYS A 81 -7.72 20.69 0.40
C LYS A 81 -9.25 20.78 0.44
N ASN A 82 -9.89 20.98 -0.71
CA ASN A 82 -11.33 21.12 -0.82
C ASN A 82 -11.81 20.60 -2.19
N LEU A 83 -13.13 20.48 -2.34
CA LEU A 83 -13.77 19.95 -3.54
C LEU A 83 -13.51 20.83 -4.77
N ASN A 84 -13.47 22.16 -4.62
CA ASN A 84 -13.18 23.07 -5.72
C ASN A 84 -11.80 22.82 -6.34
N MET A 85 -10.81 22.49 -5.51
CA MET A 85 -9.48 22.10 -6.00
C MET A 85 -9.52 20.73 -6.70
N LEU A 86 -10.25 19.76 -6.15
CA LEU A 86 -10.41 18.43 -6.75
C LEU A 86 -11.06 18.53 -8.13
N GLN A 87 -12.17 19.28 -8.23
CA GLN A 87 -12.92 19.49 -9.47
C GLN A 87 -12.05 20.13 -10.55
N LYS A 88 -11.18 21.08 -10.17
CA LYS A 88 -10.20 21.68 -11.09
C LYS A 88 -9.17 20.65 -11.59
N VAL A 89 -8.62 19.83 -10.71
CA VAL A 89 -7.63 18.79 -11.08
C VAL A 89 -8.24 17.79 -12.07
N PHE A 90 -9.45 17.29 -11.78
CA PHE A 90 -10.12 16.30 -12.64
C PHE A 90 -10.96 16.90 -13.77
N LYS A 91 -10.98 18.23 -13.89
CA LYS A 91 -11.73 18.98 -14.92
C LYS A 91 -13.22 18.60 -14.99
N VAL A 92 -13.83 18.42 -13.81
CA VAL A 92 -15.28 18.14 -13.69
C VAL A 92 -16.05 19.40 -13.31
N PRO A 93 -17.36 19.46 -13.62
CA PRO A 93 -18.22 20.56 -13.21
C PRO A 93 -18.10 20.90 -11.72
N ARG A 94 -18.16 22.20 -11.42
CA ARG A 94 -18.20 22.66 -10.03
C ARG A 94 -19.58 22.41 -9.47
N ILE A 95 -19.59 21.79 -8.30
CA ILE A 95 -20.78 21.61 -7.48
C ILE A 95 -20.44 21.96 -6.04
N GLU A 96 -21.46 22.33 -5.30
CA GLU A 96 -21.39 22.48 -3.86
C GLU A 96 -22.08 21.28 -3.22
N LEU A 97 -21.39 20.67 -2.26
CA LEU A 97 -21.95 19.59 -1.46
C LEU A 97 -22.59 20.17 -0.19
N ARG A 98 -23.60 19.48 0.32
CA ARG A 98 -24.21 19.88 1.61
C ARG A 98 -23.17 19.73 2.73
N PRO A 99 -23.30 20.51 3.82
CA PRO A 99 -22.46 20.33 5.00
C PRO A 99 -22.44 18.86 5.46
N GLY A 100 -21.24 18.30 5.65
CA GLY A 100 -21.03 16.91 6.06
C GLY A 100 -20.98 15.88 4.92
N GLN A 101 -21.27 16.26 3.67
CA GLN A 101 -21.08 15.38 2.52
C GLN A 101 -19.64 15.47 1.99
N SER A 102 -18.99 14.32 1.84
CA SER A 102 -17.65 14.17 1.22
C SER A 102 -17.71 13.65 -0.20
N TYR A 103 -18.83 13.03 -0.60
CA TYR A 103 -19.01 12.26 -1.83
C TYR A 103 -20.01 12.90 -2.78
N PHE A 104 -19.73 12.79 -4.08
CA PHE A 104 -20.64 13.13 -5.17
C PHE A 104 -20.63 12.05 -6.25
N GLU A 105 -21.78 11.84 -6.87
CA GLU A 105 -21.95 11.04 -8.08
C GLU A 105 -22.89 11.75 -9.04
N ALA A 106 -22.49 11.87 -10.30
CA ALA A 106 -23.32 12.45 -11.34
C ALA A 106 -24.52 11.54 -11.63
N LYS A 107 -25.70 12.13 -11.89
CA LYS A 107 -26.95 11.37 -12.10
C LYS A 107 -26.90 10.37 -13.26
N ASP A 108 -26.07 10.66 -14.25
CA ASP A 108 -25.84 9.83 -15.44
C ASP A 108 -24.69 8.83 -15.25
N ASN A 109 -24.16 8.70 -14.03
CA ASN A 109 -23.01 7.89 -13.67
C ASN A 109 -21.74 8.22 -14.48
N THR A 110 -21.62 9.42 -15.06
CA THR A 110 -20.45 9.79 -15.86
C THR A 110 -19.18 9.94 -15.02
N TYR A 111 -19.31 10.37 -13.76
CA TYR A 111 -18.22 10.45 -12.81
C TYR A 111 -18.72 10.46 -11.37
N ALA A 112 -17.83 10.08 -10.46
CA ALA A 112 -18.02 10.18 -9.02
C ALA A 112 -16.70 10.59 -8.35
N TYR A 113 -16.78 11.26 -7.20
CA TYR A 113 -15.59 11.58 -6.42
C TYR A 113 -15.88 11.77 -4.94
N GLU A 114 -14.83 11.58 -4.14
CA GLU A 114 -14.84 11.81 -2.71
C GLU A 114 -13.56 12.52 -2.27
N LEU A 115 -13.69 13.45 -1.33
CA LEU A 115 -12.53 14.04 -0.64
C LEU A 115 -12.77 14.04 0.88
N ILE A 116 -11.85 13.42 1.62
CA ILE A 116 -11.80 13.49 3.09
C ILE A 116 -10.42 14.06 3.46
N PRO A 117 -10.25 15.40 3.50
CA PRO A 117 -8.95 16.03 3.65
C PRO A 117 -8.23 15.62 4.94
N ARG A 118 -8.97 15.54 6.06
CA ARG A 118 -8.42 15.17 7.38
C ARG A 118 -7.80 13.77 7.40
N GLU A 119 -8.29 12.87 6.56
CA GLU A 119 -7.77 11.51 6.44
C GLU A 119 -6.75 11.35 5.30
N GLY A 120 -6.52 12.41 4.52
CA GLY A 120 -5.77 12.37 3.28
C GLY A 120 -6.36 11.42 2.24
N LYS A 121 -7.69 11.20 2.26
CA LYS A 121 -8.36 10.31 1.30
C LYS A 121 -8.91 11.10 0.13
N LEU A 122 -8.67 10.59 -1.07
CA LEU A 122 -9.24 11.10 -2.32
C LEU A 122 -9.67 9.92 -3.18
N TYR A 123 -10.89 10.00 -3.69
CA TYR A 123 -11.41 9.09 -4.69
C TYR A 123 -11.93 9.89 -5.88
N PHE A 124 -11.66 9.40 -7.08
CA PHE A 124 -12.25 9.88 -8.31
C PHE A 124 -12.49 8.68 -9.22
N TYR A 125 -13.63 8.69 -9.89
CA TYR A 125 -14.02 7.73 -10.90
C TYR A 125 -14.66 8.46 -12.07
N LYS A 126 -14.33 8.03 -13.28
CA LYS A 126 -14.97 8.43 -14.51
C LYS A 126 -15.43 7.18 -15.23
N ASN A 127 -16.69 7.16 -15.62
CA ASN A 127 -17.21 6.06 -16.42
C ASN A 127 -16.62 6.14 -17.84
N LEU A 128 -15.97 5.05 -18.22
CA LEU A 128 -15.37 4.82 -19.54
C LEU A 128 -15.94 3.55 -20.18
N ASP A 129 -17.16 3.18 -19.82
CA ASP A 129 -17.92 2.09 -20.43
C ASP A 129 -18.03 2.34 -21.94
N GLY A 130 -17.69 1.32 -22.73
CA GLY A 130 -17.57 1.42 -24.18
C GLY A 130 -16.15 1.63 -24.69
N GLU A 131 -15.18 1.96 -23.82
CA GLU A 131 -13.77 1.95 -24.20
C GLU A 131 -13.29 0.54 -24.49
N ARG A 132 -12.69 0.35 -25.68
CA ARG A 132 -12.24 -0.96 -26.13
C ARG A 132 -10.94 -1.34 -25.45
N ALA A 133 -10.88 -2.57 -24.93
CA ALA A 133 -9.65 -3.17 -24.46
C ALA A 133 -8.59 -3.23 -25.58
N LEU A 134 -7.33 -3.01 -25.22
CA LEU A 134 -6.23 -2.86 -26.18
C LEU A 134 -5.54 -4.21 -26.46
N PRO A 135 -5.07 -4.45 -27.69
CA PRO A 135 -4.08 -5.47 -27.96
C PRO A 135 -2.77 -5.19 -27.18
N PRO A 136 -2.02 -6.22 -26.73
CA PRO A 136 -0.82 -6.04 -25.91
C PRO A 136 0.24 -5.12 -26.55
N ARG A 137 0.50 -5.25 -27.86
CA ARG A 137 1.44 -4.38 -28.58
C ARG A 137 1.04 -2.90 -28.54
N GLN A 138 -0.26 -2.61 -28.64
CA GLN A 138 -0.77 -1.24 -28.55
C GLN A 138 -0.67 -0.71 -27.12
N ALA A 139 -0.93 -1.57 -26.13
CA ALA A 139 -0.77 -1.20 -24.72
C ALA A 139 0.69 -0.92 -24.36
N GLU A 140 1.63 -1.73 -24.85
CA GLU A 140 3.08 -1.52 -24.71
C GLU A 140 3.50 -0.17 -25.30
N ALA A 141 3.03 0.18 -26.49
CA ALA A 141 3.30 1.47 -27.12
C ALA A 141 2.78 2.67 -26.28
N GLN A 142 1.69 2.50 -25.53
CA GLN A 142 1.12 3.56 -24.69
C GLN A 142 1.69 3.62 -23.27
N LEU A 143 2.41 2.60 -22.80
CA LEU A 143 2.82 2.47 -21.40
C LEU A 143 3.64 3.67 -20.89
N ALA A 144 4.59 4.16 -21.69
CA ALA A 144 5.44 5.29 -21.32
C ALA A 144 4.62 6.58 -21.13
N GLN A 145 3.65 6.82 -22.03
CA GLN A 145 2.77 7.98 -21.97
C GLN A 145 1.83 7.90 -20.76
N VAL A 146 1.18 6.76 -20.54
CA VAL A 146 0.32 6.56 -19.36
C VAL A 146 1.10 6.74 -18.06
N LYS A 147 2.33 6.21 -17.97
CA LYS A 147 3.21 6.42 -16.81
C LYS A 147 3.50 7.90 -16.59
N LYS A 148 3.79 8.67 -17.63
CA LYS A 148 4.05 10.11 -17.56
C LYS A 148 2.82 10.88 -17.08
N GLU A 149 1.64 10.57 -17.62
CA GLU A 149 0.37 11.18 -17.22
C GLU A 149 0.05 10.93 -15.74
N HIS A 150 0.22 9.68 -15.29
CA HIS A 150 0.05 9.34 -13.87
C HIS A 150 1.03 10.10 -12.97
N GLN A 151 2.29 10.27 -13.38
CA GLN A 151 3.26 11.07 -12.63
C GLN A 151 2.93 12.57 -12.62
N VAL A 152 2.36 13.10 -13.70
CA VAL A 152 1.85 14.49 -13.73
C VAL A 152 0.71 14.65 -12.74
N LEU A 153 -0.30 13.77 -12.79
CA LEU A 153 -1.43 13.80 -11.87
C LEU A 153 -0.98 13.70 -10.40
N MET A 154 -0.06 12.78 -10.08
CA MET A 154 0.48 12.66 -8.73
C MET A 154 1.11 13.97 -8.25
N ARG A 155 1.87 14.67 -9.10
CA ARG A 155 2.46 15.98 -8.76
C ARG A 155 1.40 17.07 -8.57
N GLU A 156 0.36 17.10 -9.41
CA GLU A 156 -0.76 18.03 -9.26
C GLU A 156 -1.50 17.85 -7.93
N LEU A 157 -1.62 16.59 -7.48
CA LEU A 157 -2.18 16.23 -6.18
C LEU A 157 -1.25 16.50 -4.99
N GLY A 158 0.00 16.91 -5.25
CA GLY A 158 1.01 17.21 -4.23
C GLY A 158 1.79 16.00 -3.74
N ILE A 159 1.72 14.86 -4.45
CA ILE A 159 2.52 13.67 -4.13
C ILE A 159 3.91 13.85 -4.73
N ASN A 160 4.89 14.08 -3.86
CA ASN A 160 6.29 14.22 -4.24
C ASN A 160 6.89 12.85 -4.63
N PRO A 161 7.55 12.71 -5.80
CA PRO A 161 8.24 11.48 -6.17
C PRO A 161 9.24 10.97 -5.13
N ASN A 162 9.88 11.88 -4.38
CA ASN A 162 10.82 11.52 -3.31
C ASN A 162 10.12 10.91 -2.07
N GLU A 163 8.80 10.99 -1.99
CA GLU A 163 7.98 10.35 -0.96
C GLU A 163 7.32 9.06 -1.46
N VAL A 164 7.73 8.53 -2.61
CA VAL A 164 7.15 7.31 -3.18
C VAL A 164 8.20 6.20 -3.16
N PHE A 165 8.00 5.23 -2.26
CA PHE A 165 8.89 4.07 -2.06
C PHE A 165 8.87 3.10 -3.24
N PHE A 166 7.68 2.92 -3.78
CA PHE A 166 7.42 1.97 -4.84
C PHE A 166 6.43 2.64 -5.76
N GLN A 167 6.71 2.60 -7.06
CA GLN A 167 5.75 2.94 -8.09
C GLN A 167 5.90 1.94 -9.22
N ARG A 168 4.82 1.23 -9.53
CA ARG A 168 4.79 0.32 -10.68
C ARG A 168 3.53 0.55 -11.48
N THR A 169 3.71 0.67 -12.79
CA THR A 169 2.64 0.67 -13.77
C THR A 169 2.66 -0.66 -14.50
N ASN A 170 1.57 -1.42 -14.44
CA ASN A 170 1.42 -2.70 -15.13
C ASN A 170 0.12 -2.73 -15.92
N PHE A 171 0.03 -3.69 -16.85
CA PHE A 171 -1.20 -4.03 -17.54
C PHE A 171 -2.09 -4.92 -16.66
N MET A 172 -3.39 -4.69 -16.72
CA MET A 172 -4.42 -5.62 -16.28
C MET A 172 -4.93 -6.36 -17.51
N MET A 173 -4.65 -7.66 -17.59
CA MET A 173 -5.05 -8.50 -18.72
C MET A 173 -6.46 -9.05 -18.53
N ILE A 174 -7.28 -9.00 -19.57
CA ILE A 174 -8.48 -9.82 -19.69
C ILE A 174 -8.00 -11.20 -20.10
N ARG A 175 -8.22 -12.21 -19.25
CA ARG A 175 -7.94 -13.59 -19.60
C ARG A 175 -8.76 -13.96 -20.83
N SER A 176 -8.12 -14.53 -21.84
CA SER A 176 -8.81 -15.08 -23.00
C SER A 176 -9.77 -16.17 -22.52
N SER A 177 -11.07 -16.02 -22.84
CA SER A 177 -12.02 -17.10 -22.61
C SER A 177 -11.79 -18.16 -23.67
N THR A 178 -11.33 -19.35 -23.27
CA THR A 178 -11.25 -20.55 -24.12
C THR A 178 -12.61 -21.26 -24.27
N LYS A 179 -13.72 -20.56 -23.99
CA LYS A 179 -15.04 -21.17 -24.16
C LYS A 179 -15.33 -21.30 -25.66
N PRO A 180 -15.67 -22.50 -26.15
CA PRO A 180 -16.22 -22.67 -27.49
C PRO A 180 -17.44 -21.77 -27.64
N ASP A 181 -17.64 -21.18 -28.81
CA ASP A 181 -18.93 -20.56 -29.13
C ASP A 181 -20.03 -21.64 -29.25
N GLU A 182 -21.29 -21.21 -29.40
CA GLU A 182 -22.46 -22.11 -29.51
C GLU A 182 -22.34 -23.11 -30.70
N ASN A 183 -21.39 -22.90 -31.60
CA ASN A 183 -21.07 -23.77 -32.74
C ASN A 183 -19.82 -24.63 -32.52
N GLY A 184 -19.33 -24.77 -31.29
CA GLY A 184 -18.17 -25.59 -30.94
C GLY A 184 -16.83 -25.05 -31.44
N ARG A 185 -16.77 -23.82 -31.96
CA ARG A 185 -15.50 -23.23 -32.42
C ARG A 185 -14.79 -22.60 -31.23
N SER A 186 -13.60 -23.10 -30.93
CA SER A 186 -12.69 -22.40 -30.00
C SER A 186 -12.18 -21.14 -30.68
N LYS A 187 -12.83 -20.00 -30.42
CA LYS A 187 -12.23 -18.70 -30.72
C LYS A 187 -11.19 -18.44 -29.63
N ASN A 188 -9.94 -18.78 -29.92
CA ASN A 188 -8.79 -18.23 -29.19
C ASN A 188 -8.82 -16.71 -29.34
N LYS A 189 -9.59 -16.02 -28.49
CA LYS A 189 -9.56 -14.57 -28.41
C LYS A 189 -8.16 -14.20 -27.95
N ALA A 190 -7.45 -13.44 -28.76
CA ALA A 190 -6.14 -12.91 -28.36
C ALA A 190 -6.28 -12.23 -27.00
N PRO A 191 -5.29 -12.38 -26.10
CA PRO A 191 -5.33 -11.73 -24.80
C PRO A 191 -5.39 -10.21 -24.99
N LEU A 192 -6.26 -9.54 -24.24
CA LEU A 192 -6.46 -8.08 -24.30
C LEU A 192 -6.04 -7.44 -22.98
N VAL A 193 -5.62 -6.18 -23.05
CA VAL A 193 -5.33 -5.33 -21.90
C VAL A 193 -6.58 -4.51 -21.60
N ASP A 194 -7.14 -4.71 -20.41
CA ASP A 194 -8.29 -3.93 -19.92
C ASP A 194 -7.85 -2.53 -19.48
N ALA A 195 -6.73 -2.43 -18.78
CA ALA A 195 -6.30 -1.19 -18.15
C ALA A 195 -4.82 -1.17 -17.78
N PHE A 196 -4.32 0.02 -17.50
CA PHE A 196 -3.03 0.32 -16.91
C PHE A 196 -3.23 0.66 -15.44
N LEU A 197 -2.64 -0.12 -14.56
CA LEU A 197 -2.68 0.09 -13.13
C LEU A 197 -1.34 0.64 -12.65
N THR A 198 -1.34 1.89 -12.17
CA THR A 198 -0.25 2.40 -11.33
C THR A 198 -0.59 2.23 -9.87
N TYR A 199 0.31 1.59 -9.13
CA TYR A 199 0.26 1.51 -7.68
C TYR A 199 1.52 2.11 -7.09
N GLY A 200 1.37 2.92 -6.05
CA GLY A 200 2.50 3.42 -5.30
C GLY A 200 2.27 3.49 -3.80
N LEU A 201 3.37 3.40 -3.06
CA LEU A 201 3.41 3.40 -1.60
C LEU A 201 4.24 4.58 -1.11
N ARG A 202 3.82 5.19 0.01
CA ARG A 202 4.56 6.32 0.57
C ARG A 202 5.83 5.87 1.29
N SER A 203 6.91 6.61 1.15
CA SER A 203 8.07 6.57 2.04
C SER A 203 8.47 7.94 2.55
N LEU A 204 9.22 7.96 3.65
CA LEU A 204 10.00 9.10 4.10
C LEU A 204 11.43 8.63 4.35
N GLU A 205 12.40 9.23 3.66
CA GLU A 205 13.82 8.87 3.76
C GLU A 205 14.09 7.36 3.55
N GLY A 206 13.30 6.71 2.69
CA GLY A 206 13.36 5.28 2.39
C GLY A 206 12.59 4.36 3.35
N LEU A 207 11.95 4.90 4.39
CA LEU A 207 11.10 4.13 5.31
C LEU A 207 9.65 4.18 4.84
N MET A 208 9.00 3.03 4.72
CA MET A 208 7.59 2.96 4.30
C MET A 208 6.68 3.61 5.34
N VAL A 209 5.77 4.49 4.89
CA VAL A 209 4.68 5.01 5.71
C VAL A 209 3.47 4.11 5.55
N GLU A 210 3.09 3.45 6.64
CA GLU A 210 2.05 2.44 6.59
C GLU A 210 0.67 3.02 6.25
N GLY A 211 -0.14 2.22 5.57
CA GLY A 211 -1.50 2.56 5.20
C GLY A 211 -1.61 3.68 4.17
N SER A 212 -0.48 4.10 3.57
CA SER A 212 -0.41 5.22 2.64
C SER A 212 -0.11 4.73 1.22
N TYR A 213 -1.02 5.01 0.29
CA TYR A 213 -0.93 4.52 -1.08
C TYR A 213 -1.60 5.46 -2.09
N VAL A 214 -1.20 5.28 -3.35
CA VAL A 214 -1.84 5.82 -4.55
C VAL A 214 -2.15 4.67 -5.50
N LYS A 215 -3.36 4.64 -6.03
CA LYS A 215 -3.80 3.70 -7.06
C LYS A 215 -4.46 4.49 -8.19
N LEU A 216 -3.88 4.41 -9.38
CA LEU A 216 -4.40 5.04 -10.60
C LEU A 216 -4.71 3.96 -11.62
N LEU A 217 -5.87 4.03 -12.25
CA LEU A 217 -6.30 3.12 -13.29
C LEU A 217 -6.68 3.92 -14.53
N SER A 218 -6.12 3.55 -15.68
CA SER A 218 -6.44 4.16 -16.97
C SER A 218 -6.75 3.09 -18.00
N LYS A 219 -7.75 3.30 -18.86
CA LYS A 219 -8.06 2.39 -20.00
C LYS A 219 -7.08 2.58 -21.18
N GLY A 220 -6.35 3.69 -21.20
CA GLY A 220 -5.37 4.07 -22.21
C GLY A 220 -4.79 5.46 -21.93
N ALA A 221 -3.90 5.95 -22.80
CA ALA A 221 -3.38 7.32 -22.70
C ALA A 221 -4.52 8.35 -22.77
N GLY A 222 -4.52 9.32 -21.85
CA GLY A 222 -5.58 10.32 -21.70
C GLY A 222 -6.91 9.79 -21.15
N LYS A 223 -6.99 8.50 -20.80
CA LYS A 223 -8.23 7.81 -20.40
C LYS A 223 -8.16 7.35 -18.95
N LEU A 224 -7.97 8.31 -18.04
CA LEU A 224 -8.01 8.06 -16.60
C LEU A 224 -9.42 7.64 -16.17
N GLU A 225 -9.53 6.46 -15.58
CA GLU A 225 -10.78 5.90 -15.09
C GLU A 225 -10.91 6.09 -13.59
N THR A 226 -9.90 5.70 -12.80
CA THR A 226 -9.98 5.70 -11.34
C THR A 226 -8.74 6.31 -10.72
N THR A 227 -8.94 7.16 -9.73
CA THR A 227 -7.93 7.56 -8.75
C THR A 227 -8.41 7.18 -7.36
N LYS A 228 -7.60 6.42 -6.62
CA LYS A 228 -7.84 6.10 -5.22
C LYS A 228 -6.58 6.34 -4.42
N ILE A 229 -6.62 7.29 -3.51
CA ILE A 229 -5.49 7.75 -2.73
C ILE A 229 -5.85 7.73 -1.26
N LYS A 230 -4.91 7.24 -0.45
CA LYS A 230 -4.86 7.44 1.00
C LYS A 230 -3.46 7.94 1.31
N TRP A 231 -3.33 9.24 1.56
CA TRP A 231 -2.06 9.92 1.78
C TRP A 231 -2.15 10.83 3.01
N PRO A 232 -2.39 10.29 4.21
CA PRO A 232 -2.66 11.07 5.42
C PRO A 232 -1.51 12.02 5.80
N ASP A 233 -1.81 13.03 6.63
CA ASP A 233 -0.75 13.84 7.25
C ASP A 233 0.17 12.93 8.07
N PHE A 234 1.47 13.21 8.03
CA PHE A 234 2.47 12.45 8.78
C PHE A 234 2.95 13.26 9.98
N LYS A 235 2.96 12.66 11.16
CA LYS A 235 3.58 13.24 12.36
C LYS A 235 4.04 12.11 13.28
N PHE A 236 5.24 12.21 13.82
CA PHE A 236 5.67 11.27 14.87
C PHE A 236 4.79 11.40 16.12
N HIS A 237 4.65 10.31 16.85
CA HIS A 237 3.96 10.32 18.13
C HIS A 237 4.62 11.33 19.09
N PRO A 238 3.86 12.22 19.75
CA PRO A 238 4.42 13.35 20.50
C PRO A 238 5.23 12.95 21.75
N SER A 239 5.05 11.74 22.26
CA SER A 239 5.88 11.22 23.37
C SER A 239 7.27 10.76 22.92
N ILE A 240 7.56 10.69 21.61
CA ILE A 240 8.87 10.31 21.09
C ILE A 240 9.80 11.52 21.23
N LYS A 241 10.55 11.56 22.33
CA LYS A 241 11.57 12.59 22.59
C LYS A 241 12.89 12.28 21.89
N ASP A 242 13.23 10.99 21.78
CA ASP A 242 14.40 10.49 21.09
C ASP A 242 14.10 9.17 20.37
N PHE A 243 15.03 8.75 19.51
CA PHE A 243 14.99 7.47 18.79
C PHE A 243 15.98 6.47 19.37
N ASN A 244 15.87 6.17 20.66
CA ASN A 244 16.61 5.08 21.29
C ASN A 244 16.03 3.72 20.88
N LEU A 245 16.70 3.05 19.94
CA LEU A 245 16.22 1.81 19.33
C LEU A 245 16.64 0.56 20.13
N LYS A 246 15.77 -0.45 20.18
CA LYS A 246 16.10 -1.80 20.66
C LYS A 246 17.21 -2.41 19.79
N ASP A 247 18.05 -3.24 20.37
CA ASP A 247 19.02 -4.03 19.62
C ASP A 247 18.33 -5.20 18.90
N LYS A 248 19.03 -5.78 17.91
CA LYS A 248 18.49 -6.86 17.08
C LYS A 248 18.20 -8.14 17.85
N LYS A 249 18.95 -8.44 18.92
CA LYS A 249 18.73 -9.63 19.74
C LYS A 249 17.41 -9.51 20.49
N SER A 250 17.21 -8.38 21.17
CA SER A 250 15.96 -8.07 21.87
C SER A 250 14.74 -8.11 20.93
N LEU A 251 14.85 -7.51 19.73
CA LEU A 251 13.79 -7.56 18.72
C LEU A 251 13.51 -8.99 18.24
N SER A 252 14.56 -9.79 17.98
CA SER A 252 14.42 -11.18 17.53
C SER A 252 13.76 -12.05 18.60
N GLU A 253 14.10 -11.86 19.87
CA GLU A 253 13.52 -12.60 20.99
C GLU A 253 12.03 -12.25 21.20
N GLU A 254 11.68 -10.97 21.10
CA GLU A 254 10.28 -10.49 21.16
C GLU A 254 9.43 -11.12 20.04
N ILE A 255 9.93 -11.07 18.80
CA ILE A 255 9.25 -11.62 17.62
C ILE A 255 9.12 -13.14 17.72
N LEU A 256 10.19 -13.83 18.12
CA LEU A 256 10.18 -15.29 18.24
C LEU A 256 9.20 -15.75 19.31
N ARG A 257 9.11 -15.03 20.44
CA ARG A 257 8.13 -15.31 21.49
C ARG A 257 6.70 -15.25 20.97
N GLU A 258 6.36 -14.19 20.23
CA GLU A 258 5.02 -14.03 19.64
C GLU A 258 4.69 -15.14 18.63
N ILE A 259 5.67 -15.54 17.81
CA ILE A 259 5.52 -16.66 16.86
C ILE A 259 5.25 -17.97 17.59
N LYS A 260 6.05 -18.30 18.62
CA LYS A 260 5.89 -19.53 19.39
C LYS A 260 4.57 -19.60 20.16
N ASN A 261 4.01 -18.44 20.54
CA ASN A 261 2.69 -18.38 21.17
C ASN A 261 1.54 -18.61 20.18
N THR A 262 1.76 -18.37 18.89
CA THR A 262 0.71 -18.43 17.86
C THR A 262 0.76 -19.71 17.04
N PHE A 263 1.96 -20.21 16.72
CA PHE A 263 2.18 -21.30 15.77
C PHE A 263 2.76 -22.53 16.46
N LYS A 264 2.42 -23.72 15.94
CA LYS A 264 2.94 -24.97 16.48
C LYS A 264 4.43 -25.12 16.16
N GLU A 265 5.20 -25.68 17.10
CA GLU A 265 6.67 -25.71 17.04
C GLU A 265 7.26 -26.36 15.76
N LYS A 266 6.55 -27.31 15.15
CA LYS A 266 6.99 -28.01 13.92
C LYS A 266 6.34 -27.49 12.63
N GLU A 267 5.48 -26.48 12.74
CA GLU A 267 4.81 -25.90 11.59
C GLU A 267 5.81 -25.15 10.71
N ARG A 268 5.79 -25.45 9.40
CA ARG A 268 6.63 -24.74 8.44
C ARG A 268 6.03 -23.37 8.15
N ILE A 269 6.75 -22.34 8.55
CA ILE A 269 6.32 -20.94 8.37
C ILE A 269 7.27 -20.20 7.44
N ASN A 270 6.73 -19.24 6.70
CA ASN A 270 7.48 -18.19 6.03
C ASN A 270 7.29 -16.89 6.80
N VAL A 271 8.39 -16.27 7.20
CA VAL A 271 8.37 -15.01 7.95
C VAL A 271 8.81 -13.88 7.00
N LYS A 272 8.10 -12.76 7.06
CA LYS A 272 8.39 -11.56 6.28
C LYS A 272 8.32 -10.37 7.20
N MET A 273 9.31 -9.50 7.12
CA MET A 273 9.46 -8.35 7.99
C MET A 273 9.80 -7.10 7.20
N ALA A 274 9.35 -5.96 7.69
CA ALA A 274 9.76 -4.65 7.18
C ALA A 274 9.77 -3.60 8.29
N VAL A 275 10.77 -2.74 8.28
CA VAL A 275 10.76 -1.49 9.05
C VAL A 275 9.75 -0.55 8.41
N VAL A 276 8.80 -0.10 9.20
CA VAL A 276 7.72 0.79 8.77
C VAL A 276 7.54 1.92 9.78
N LEU A 277 6.99 3.02 9.28
CA LEU A 277 6.37 4.05 10.09
C LEU A 277 4.90 3.63 10.24
N ARG A 278 4.61 2.96 11.35
CA ARG A 278 3.30 2.41 11.69
C ARG A 278 2.37 3.54 12.11
N ASN A 279 1.16 3.58 11.58
CA ASN A 279 0.13 4.50 12.05
C ASN A 279 -0.54 3.97 13.33
N VAL A 280 -0.71 4.85 14.31
CA VAL A 280 -1.40 4.57 15.57
C VAL A 280 -2.34 5.72 15.91
N GLU A 281 -3.35 5.46 16.74
CA GLU A 281 -4.27 6.49 17.20
C GLU A 281 -3.82 7.04 18.57
N TYR A 282 -3.61 8.36 18.63
CA TYR A 282 -3.31 9.09 19.85
C TYR A 282 -4.22 10.31 19.95
N ARG A 283 -5.04 10.39 21.02
CA ARG A 283 -5.98 11.50 21.25
C ARG A 283 -6.85 11.83 20.02
N LYS A 284 -7.43 10.80 19.37
CA LYS A 284 -8.23 10.91 18.13
C LYS A 284 -7.48 11.47 16.92
N GLN A 285 -6.15 11.49 16.97
CA GLN A 285 -5.29 11.89 15.87
C GLN A 285 -4.46 10.69 15.41
N ARG A 286 -4.25 10.59 14.10
CA ARG A 286 -3.31 9.63 13.53
C ARG A 286 -1.89 10.17 13.70
N VAL A 287 -1.04 9.37 14.33
CA VAL A 287 0.39 9.65 14.50
C VAL A 287 1.19 8.39 14.17
N TYR A 288 2.51 8.53 14.07
CA TYR A 288 3.38 7.48 13.58
C TYR A 288 4.46 7.09 14.58
N ILE A 289 4.72 5.80 14.68
CA ILE A 289 5.82 5.22 15.45
C ILE A 289 6.66 4.31 14.55
N PRO A 290 7.99 4.25 14.73
CA PRO A 290 8.82 3.29 14.00
C PRO A 290 8.65 1.90 14.60
N SER A 291 8.29 0.92 13.75
CA SER A 291 8.10 -0.47 14.15
C SER A 291 8.62 -1.42 13.07
N ILE A 292 8.82 -2.69 13.41
CA ILE A 292 8.95 -3.79 12.47
C ILE A 292 7.57 -4.42 12.31
N ARG A 293 7.01 -4.35 11.10
CA ARG A 293 5.85 -5.17 10.73
C ARG A 293 6.31 -6.59 10.46
N VAL A 294 5.67 -7.56 11.09
CA VAL A 294 5.97 -8.99 10.94
C VAL A 294 4.74 -9.69 10.36
N GLY A 295 4.93 -10.40 9.26
CA GLY A 295 3.96 -11.33 8.69
C GLY A 295 4.49 -12.76 8.78
N VAL A 296 3.65 -13.68 9.24
CA VAL A 296 4.00 -15.09 9.42
C VAL A 296 2.96 -15.92 8.66
N TYR A 297 3.42 -16.69 7.69
CA TYR A 297 2.58 -17.43 6.76
C TYR A 297 2.84 -18.92 6.90
N PRO A 298 1.86 -19.72 7.36
CA PRO A 298 2.02 -21.17 7.45
C PRO A 298 1.95 -21.81 6.06
N SER A 299 2.70 -22.90 5.85
CA SER A 299 2.69 -23.63 4.57
C SER A 299 1.39 -24.40 4.32
N SER A 300 0.56 -24.59 5.35
CA SER A 300 -0.73 -25.28 5.29
C SER A 300 -1.78 -24.55 4.45
N GLY A 301 -1.53 -23.27 4.09
CA GLY A 301 -2.50 -22.43 3.38
C GLY A 301 -3.48 -21.74 4.32
N GLU A 302 -3.34 -21.90 5.63
CA GLU A 302 -4.09 -21.13 6.63
C GLU A 302 -3.77 -19.63 6.54
N ALA A 303 -4.69 -18.81 7.06
CA ALA A 303 -4.50 -17.36 7.10
C ALA A 303 -3.27 -17.03 7.95
N GLY A 304 -2.31 -16.32 7.36
CA GLY A 304 -1.12 -15.86 8.07
C GLY A 304 -1.46 -14.88 9.20
N ASN A 305 -0.58 -14.81 10.20
CA ASN A 305 -0.67 -13.83 11.28
C ASN A 305 0.16 -12.60 10.95
N MET A 306 -0.28 -11.43 11.42
CA MET A 306 0.48 -10.18 11.31
C MET A 306 0.46 -9.43 12.63
N PHE A 307 1.64 -8.98 13.04
CA PHE A 307 1.83 -8.18 14.25
C PHE A 307 2.98 -7.18 14.06
N TYR A 308 3.24 -6.36 15.08
CA TYR A 308 4.32 -5.38 15.08
C TYR A 308 5.22 -5.59 16.28
N ALA A 309 6.52 -5.42 16.07
CA ALA A 309 7.50 -5.26 17.14
C ALA A 309 7.98 -3.81 17.13
N ASP A 310 7.80 -3.10 18.24
CA ASP A 310 8.16 -1.68 18.31
C ASP A 310 9.69 -1.52 18.36
N LEU A 311 10.22 -0.62 17.54
CA LEU A 311 11.66 -0.40 17.45
C LEU A 311 12.22 0.41 18.62
N LEU A 312 11.39 1.24 19.25
CA LEU A 312 11.81 2.09 20.37
C LEU A 312 11.94 1.27 21.66
N LYS A 313 12.95 1.60 22.48
CA LYS A 313 13.07 1.06 23.84
C LYS A 313 11.99 1.60 24.77
N GLN A 314 11.64 2.87 24.60
CA GLN A 314 10.56 3.49 25.37
C GLN A 314 9.20 2.93 24.94
N ALA A 315 8.34 2.66 25.90
CA ALA A 315 6.94 2.36 25.64
C ALA A 315 6.22 3.64 25.19
N VAL A 316 5.49 3.56 24.08
CA VAL A 316 4.69 4.67 23.55
C VAL A 316 3.22 4.37 23.83
N PRO A 317 2.45 5.26 24.48
CA PRO A 317 1.05 5.00 24.79
C PRO A 317 0.16 5.33 23.58
N PHE A 318 -0.50 4.33 23.01
CA PHE A 318 -1.43 4.53 21.90
C PHE A 318 -2.55 3.48 21.92
N LYS A 319 -3.63 3.77 21.18
CA LYS A 319 -4.59 2.74 20.78
C LYS A 319 -4.14 2.20 19.44
N ASN A 320 -4.12 0.87 19.30
CA ASN A 320 -4.03 0.27 17.99
C ASN A 320 -5.27 0.72 17.20
N GLU A 321 -5.10 1.33 16.00
CA GLU A 321 -6.22 1.38 15.06
C GLU A 321 -6.70 -0.08 14.91
N ALA A 322 -8.00 -0.30 15.09
CA ALA A 322 -8.60 -1.62 15.26
C ALA A 322 -8.07 -2.66 14.26
N ARG A 323 -7.93 -3.91 14.72
CA ARG A 323 -7.70 -5.14 13.93
C ARG A 323 -8.82 -5.37 12.90
N ASN A 324 -9.05 -4.44 11.96
CA ASN A 324 -10.15 -4.51 11.00
C ASN A 324 -9.76 -5.11 9.65
N ASP A 325 -8.53 -5.61 9.51
CA ASP A 325 -8.10 -6.30 8.28
C ASP A 325 -7.97 -7.84 8.43
N SER A 326 -8.35 -8.43 9.57
CA SER A 326 -8.26 -9.88 9.81
C SER A 326 -9.59 -10.61 10.09
N ARG A 327 -10.74 -9.96 9.85
CA ARG A 327 -12.08 -10.61 9.89
C ARG A 327 -12.86 -10.40 8.59
N GLY A 328 -12.25 -10.78 7.47
CA GLY A 328 -12.85 -10.71 6.14
C GLY A 328 -12.85 -12.04 5.37
N SER A 329 -12.90 -13.19 6.05
CA SER A 329 -13.07 -14.51 5.41
C SER A 329 -13.67 -15.57 6.33
N ARG A 330 -14.59 -15.21 7.23
CA ARG A 330 -15.45 -16.20 7.90
C ARG A 330 -16.89 -15.69 7.90
N GLU A 331 -17.78 -16.59 7.44
CA GLU A 331 -19.24 -16.54 7.46
C GLU A 331 -19.90 -15.70 6.34
N ASN A 332 -20.80 -16.21 5.48
CA ASN A 332 -21.60 -17.44 5.56
C ASN A 332 -21.89 -18.07 4.20
N ARG A 333 -22.25 -19.35 4.33
CA ARG A 333 -22.88 -20.27 3.39
C ARG A 333 -23.96 -19.65 2.52
#